data_AF-A0A290S580-F1
#
_entry.id   AF-A0A290S580-F1
#
_cell.length_a   1.000
_cell.length_b   1.000
_cell.length_c   1.000
_cell.angle_alpha   90.00
_cell.angle_beta   90.00
_cell.angle_gamma   90.00
#
_symmetry.space_group_name_H-M   'P 1'
#
loop_
_entity.id
_entity.type
_entity.pdbx_description
1 polymer ?
#
loop_
_entity_poly.entity_id
_entity_poly.type
_entity_poly.pdbx_seq_one_letter_code
_entity_poly.pdbx_strand_id
1 'polypeptide(L)' 'MNNLSSKNSQTLTSSDVENLVLRFGGKSDDYIEIVNKQQNKNTINKYALLKEINNELNIQTRSINDR' A
#
# COMPACT_ATOMS: atom_id res chain seq x y z
N MET A 1 23.48 28.51 -28.08
CA MET A 1 22.21 27.91 -27.64
C MET A 1 22.49 26.44 -27.34
N ASN A 2 22.48 26.06 -26.07
CA ASN A 2 22.74 24.68 -25.67
C ASN A 2 21.45 23.88 -25.89
N ASN A 3 21.53 22.86 -26.75
CA ASN A 3 20.43 21.92 -26.98
C ASN A 3 20.18 21.10 -25.71
N LEU A 4 19.31 21.62 -24.84
CA LEU A 4 18.64 20.85 -23.80
C LEU A 4 17.66 19.92 -24.50
N SER A 5 18.12 18.71 -24.84
CA SER A 5 17.26 17.62 -25.27
C SER A 5 16.15 17.45 -24.22
N SER A 6 14.93 17.88 -24.55
CA SER A 6 13.76 17.65 -23.71
C SER A 6 13.49 16.16 -23.71
N LYS A 7 14.06 15.44 -22.74
CA LYS A 7 13.64 14.08 -22.42
C LYS A 7 12.25 14.17 -21.80
N ASN A 8 11.25 14.28 -22.66
CA ASN A 8 9.82 14.24 -22.31
C ASN A 8 9.40 12.81 -21.96
N SER A 9 10.12 12.13 -21.07
CA SER A 9 9.56 10.95 -20.42
C SER A 9 8.65 11.47 -19.33
N GLN A 10 7.35 11.50 -19.62
CA GLN A 10 6.29 11.87 -18.68
C GLN A 10 6.06 10.79 -17.60
N THR A 11 6.86 9.72 -17.62
CA THR A 11 6.76 8.63 -16.64
C THR A 11 7.75 8.89 -15.52
N LEU A 12 7.23 9.12 -14.32
CA LEU A 12 8.03 9.19 -13.11
C LEU A 12 8.84 7.89 -12.97
N THR A 13 10.14 8.02 -12.78
CA THR A 13 10.99 6.88 -12.41
C THR A 13 10.71 6.48 -10.95
N SER A 14 11.11 5.26 -10.56
CA SER A 14 10.97 4.83 -9.15
C SER A 14 11.67 5.79 -8.17
N SER A 15 12.81 6.37 -8.58
CA SER A 15 13.54 7.39 -7.82
C SER A 15 12.74 8.69 -7.68
N ASP A 16 12.07 9.13 -8.75
CA ASP A 16 11.21 10.32 -8.69
C ASP A 16 10.06 10.12 -7.71
N VAL A 17 9.45 8.93 -7.70
CA VAL A 17 8.36 8.58 -6.75
C VAL A 17 8.88 8.60 -5.31
N GLU A 18 10.03 7.99 -5.03
CA GLU A 18 10.62 7.99 -3.68
C GLU A 18 10.96 9.41 -3.20
N ASN A 19 11.51 10.25 -4.07
CA ASN A 19 11.81 11.64 -3.75
C ASN A 19 10.53 12.45 -3.47
N LEU A 20 9.44 12.19 -4.19
CA LEU A 20 8.14 12.81 -3.91
C LEU A 20 7.57 12.34 -2.58
N VAL A 21 7.63 11.04 -2.29
CA VAL A 21 7.20 10.50 -0.99
C VAL A 21 7.93 11.21 0.15
N LEU A 22 9.25 11.34 0.07
CA LEU A 22 10.04 12.06 1.08
C LEU A 22 9.66 13.54 1.20
N ARG A 23 9.42 14.25 0.08
CA ARG A 23 9.07 15.68 0.08
C ARG A 23 7.69 15.99 0.64
N PHE A 24 6.74 15.06 0.57
CA PHE A 24 5.35 15.28 1.00
C PHE A 24 5.00 14.63 2.35
N GLY A 25 6.00 14.40 3.21
CA GLY A 25 5.78 13.87 4.57
C GLY A 25 6.18 12.41 4.76
N GLY A 26 6.81 11.80 3.76
CA GLY A 26 7.49 10.52 3.89
C GLY A 26 6.56 9.34 4.16
N LYS A 27 7.19 8.22 4.53
CA LYS A 27 6.51 7.07 5.11
C LYS A 27 6.23 7.37 6.58
N SER A 28 5.28 8.26 6.85
CA SER A 28 4.76 8.44 8.22
C SER A 28 4.30 7.09 8.79
N ASP A 29 4.22 6.96 10.11
CA ASP A 29 3.79 5.72 10.74
C ASP A 29 2.42 5.26 10.21
N ASP A 30 1.50 6.20 10.00
CA ASP A 30 0.21 5.96 9.35
C ASP A 30 0.35 5.41 7.91
N TYR A 31 1.26 5.99 7.10
CA TYR A 31 1.54 5.50 5.75
C TYR A 31 2.08 4.06 5.77
N ILE A 32 3.01 3.76 6.69
CA ILE A 32 3.57 2.42 6.86
C ILE A 32 2.47 1.43 7.24
N GLU A 33 1.60 1.82 8.18
CA GLU A 33 0.48 1.00 8.61
C GLU A 33 -0.49 0.71 7.45
N ILE A 34 -0.86 1.72 6.66
CA ILE A 34 -1.75 1.56 5.49
C ILE A 34 -1.13 0.63 4.45
N VAL A 35 0.14 0.84 4.10
CA VAL A 35 0.85 0.00 3.11
C VAL A 35 0.93 -1.44 3.61
N ASN A 36 1.30 -1.65 4.87
CA ASN A 36 1.38 -2.98 5.47
C ASN A 36 0.00 -3.67 5.52
N LYS A 37 -1.07 -2.95 5.88
CA LYS A 37 -2.44 -3.47 5.83
C LYS A 37 -2.83 -3.90 4.42
N GLN A 38 -2.48 -3.11 3.41
CA GLN A 38 -2.77 -3.45 2.02
C GLN A 38 -1.97 -4.67 1.53
N GLN A 39 -0.68 -4.76 1.88
CA GLN A 39 0.15 -5.93 1.59
C GLN A 39 -0.40 -7.20 2.25
N ASN A 40 -0.80 -7.11 3.53
CA ASN A 40 -1.42 -8.21 4.26
C ASN A 40 -2.73 -8.66 3.61
N LYS A 41 -3.58 -7.72 3.19
CA LYS A 41 -4.82 -8.04 2.47
C LYS A 41 -4.55 -8.77 1.16
N ASN A 42 -3.53 -8.36 0.41
CA ASN A 42 -3.14 -9.03 -0.83
C ASN A 42 -2.65 -10.46 -0.55
N THR A 43 -1.83 -10.65 0.48
CA THR A 43 -1.33 -11.97 0.91
C THR A 43 -2.47 -12.88 1.34
N ILE A 44 -3.37 -12.40 2.20
CA ILE A 44 -4.54 -13.17 2.67
C ILE A 44 -5.41 -13.61 1.49
N ASN A 45 -5.66 -12.75 0.52
CA ASN A 45 -6.48 -13.08 -0.64
C ASN A 45 -5.80 -14.06 -1.62
N LYS A 46 -4.46 -14.10 -1.64
CA LYS A 46 -3.69 -14.99 -2.50
C LYS A 46 -3.77 -16.45 -2.06
N TYR A 47 -3.88 -16.72 -0.75
CA TYR A 47 -3.86 -18.07 -0.20
C TYR A 47 -5.22 -18.45 0.39
N ALA A 48 -5.84 -19.52 -0.13
CA ALA A 48 -7.19 -19.95 0.25
C ALA A 48 -7.37 -20.17 1.76
N LEU A 49 -6.44 -20.90 2.40
CA LEU A 49 -6.48 -21.15 3.84
C LEU A 49 -6.43 -19.86 4.67
N LEU A 50 -5.58 -18.90 4.29
CA LEU A 50 -5.49 -17.61 4.98
C LEU A 50 -6.78 -16.80 4.82
N LYS A 51 -7.40 -16.87 3.65
CA LYS A 51 -8.68 -16.22 3.37
C LYS A 51 -9.81 -16.80 4.22
N GLU A 52 -9.88 -18.12 4.34
CA GLU A 52 -10.88 -18.81 5.18
C GLU A 52 -10.72 -18.43 6.65
N ILE A 53 -9.50 -18.51 7.19
CA ILE A 53 -9.21 -18.10 8.58
C ILE A 53 -9.61 -16.64 8.81
N ASN A 54 -9.25 -15.74 7.89
CA ASN A 54 -9.60 -14.33 7.99
C ASN A 54 -11.12 -14.09 7.96
N ASN A 55 -11.89 -14.86 7.17
CA ASN A 55 -13.34 -14.75 7.15
C ASN A 55 -13.96 -15.17 8.49
N GLU A 56 -13.50 -16.28 9.08
CA GLU A 56 -13.98 -16.76 10.37
C GLU A 56 -13.70 -15.76 11.51
N LEU A 57 -12.50 -15.18 11.53
CA LEU A 57 -12.15 -14.15 12.50
C LEU A 57 -13.07 -12.91 12.39
N ASN A 58 -13.41 -12.51 11.17
CA ASN A 58 -14.31 -11.39 10.93
C ASN A 58 -15.75 -11.67 11.38
N ILE A 59 -16.22 -12.92 11.24
CA ILE A 59 -17.53 -13.36 11.74
C ILE A 59 -17.56 -13.32 13.28
N GLN A 60 -16.51 -13.84 13.94
CA GLN A 60 -16.40 -13.80 15.39
C GLN A 60 -16.39 -12.37 15.94
N THR A 61 -15.65 -11.47 15.30
CA THR A 61 -15.54 -10.07 15.73
C THR A 61 -16.89 -9.36 15.68
N ARG A 62 -17.69 -9.60 14.62
CA ARG A 62 -19.05 -9.05 14.52
C ARG A 62 -19.98 -9.60 15.59
N SER A 63 -19.93 -10.90 15.84
CA SER A 63 -20.74 -11.54 16.88
C SER A 63 -20.43 -11.04 18.30
N ILE A 64 -19.23 -10.52 18.55
CA ILE A 64 -18.86 -9.94 19.86
C ILE A 64 -19.42 -8.52 20.00
N ASN A 65 -19.44 -7.74 18.92
CA ASN A 65 -19.89 -6.35 18.94
C ASN A 65 -21.42 -6.20 18.94
N ASP A 66 -22.15 -7.25 18.52
CA ASP A 66 -23.62 -7.29 18.52
C ASP A 66 -24.22 -7.87 19.83
N ARG A 67 -23.39 -8.15 20.85
CA ARG A 67 -23.78 -8.61 22.19
C ARG A 67 -23.62 -7.49 23.22
#